data_AF-A0A7X2PJH2-F1
#
_entry.id   AF-A0A7X2PJH2-F1
#
_cell.length_a   1.000
_cell.length_b   1.000
_cell.length_c   1.000
_cell.angle_alpha   90.00
_cell.angle_beta   90.00
_cell.angle_gamma   90.00
#
_symmetry.space_group_name_H-M   'P 1'
#
loop_
_entity.id
_entity.type
_entity.pdbx_description
1 polymer ?
#
loop_
_entity_poly.entity_id
_entity_poly.type
_entity_poly.pdbx_seq_one_letter_code
_entity_poly.pdbx_strand_id
1 'polypeptide(L)' 'MRFETLSIERAAERKIAGAELHQLKLWRESKPDAPEGRWFTDFGSFKICGEGRFPKTFLLNGQAATGEEI' A
#
# COMPACT_ATOMS: atom_id res chain seq x y z
N MET A 1 17.03 9.17 25.45
CA MET A 1 16.21 9.81 24.39
C MET A 1 15.91 8.75 23.35
N ARG A 2 14.80 8.01 23.51
CA ARG A 2 13.56 8.06 22.69
C ARG A 2 13.81 7.83 21.18
N PHE A 3 13.78 6.56 20.79
CA PHE A 3 13.80 6.09 19.39
C PHE A 3 12.43 5.55 18.92
N GLU A 4 11.33 5.84 19.61
CA GLU A 4 10.04 5.14 19.41
C GLU A 4 8.84 6.11 19.31
N THR A 5 8.85 7.05 18.38
CA THR A 5 7.63 7.90 18.17
C THR A 5 7.39 8.31 16.72
N LEU A 6 8.46 8.39 15.90
CA LEU A 6 8.39 8.88 14.51
C LEU A 6 7.51 8.08 13.52
N SER A 7 7.10 6.85 13.84
CA SER A 7 6.39 5.98 12.88
C SER A 7 4.85 6.14 12.92
N ILE A 8 4.26 6.39 14.09
CA ILE A 8 2.80 6.45 14.24
C ILE A 8 2.26 7.85 13.90
N GLU A 9 2.98 8.89 14.30
CA GLU A 9 2.57 10.28 14.10
C GLU A 9 2.49 10.65 12.60
N ARG A 10 3.41 10.12 11.79
CA ARG A 10 3.41 10.33 10.32
C ARG A 10 2.35 9.52 9.58
N ALA A 11 1.91 8.39 10.13
CA ALA A 11 0.79 7.63 9.59
C ALA A 11 -0.54 8.38 9.83
N ALA A 12 -0.66 9.06 10.98
CA ALA A 12 -1.82 9.92 11.28
C ALA A 12 -1.88 11.17 10.39
N GLU A 13 -0.75 11.80 10.05
CA GLU A 13 -0.71 12.99 9.18
C GLU A 13 -1.14 12.72 7.72
N ARG A 14 -1.04 11.47 7.25
CA ARG A 14 -1.36 11.12 5.85
C ARG A 14 -2.82 10.74 5.62
N LYS A 15 -3.68 10.81 6.63
CA LYS A 15 -5.10 10.40 6.54
C LYS A 15 -5.29 9.02 5.91
N ILE A 16 -4.41 8.05 6.19
CA ILE A 16 -4.78 6.65 5.96
C ILE A 16 -5.78 6.33 7.07
N ALA A 17 -7.07 6.55 6.80
CA ALA A 17 -8.15 6.31 7.74
C ALA A 17 -8.11 4.84 8.19
N GLY A 18 -8.54 4.53 9.40
CA GLY A 18 -8.55 3.14 9.89
C GLY A 18 -9.26 2.15 8.95
N ALA A 19 -10.17 2.64 8.10
CA ALA A 19 -10.81 1.90 7.02
C ALA A 19 -9.82 1.43 5.91
N GLU A 20 -8.83 2.25 5.54
CA GLU A 20 -7.82 1.91 4.53
C GLU A 20 -6.85 0.85 5.04
N LEU A 21 -6.50 0.91 6.33
CA LEU A 21 -5.73 -0.16 6.98
C LEU A 21 -6.51 -1.49 7.01
N HIS A 22 -7.84 -1.42 7.15
CA HIS A 22 -8.70 -2.59 7.08
C HIS A 22 -8.74 -3.18 5.67
N GLN A 23 -8.90 -2.35 4.63
CA GLN A 23 -8.84 -2.79 3.24
C GLN A 23 -7.50 -3.42 2.88
N LEU A 24 -6.39 -2.84 3.33
CA LEU A 24 -5.05 -3.40 3.15
C LEU A 24 -4.93 -4.78 3.81
N LYS A 25 -5.50 -4.95 5.01
CA LYS A 25 -5.49 -6.24 5.71
C LYS A 25 -6.24 -7.30 4.91
N LEU A 26 -7.45 -6.98 4.46
CA LEU A 26 -8.29 -7.89 3.67
C LEU A 26 -7.61 -8.28 2.36
N TRP A 27 -7.01 -7.32 1.66
CA TRP A 27 -6.25 -7.58 0.44
C TRP A 27 -5.04 -8.49 0.68
N ARG A 28 -4.33 -8.32 1.80
CA ARG A 28 -3.23 -9.24 2.15
C ARG A 28 -3.73 -10.64 2.48
N GLU A 29 -4.90 -10.75 3.12
CA GLU A 29 -5.53 -12.02 3.47
C GLU A 29 -6.10 -12.75 2.24
N SER A 30 -6.51 -12.03 1.20
CA SER A 30 -6.99 -12.63 -0.06
C SER A 30 -5.90 -13.27 -0.91
N LYS A 31 -4.62 -13.06 -0.58
CA LYS A 31 -3.45 -13.61 -1.30
C LYS A 31 -3.59 -13.48 -2.82
N PRO A 32 -3.64 -12.26 -3.35
CA PRO A 32 -3.78 -12.06 -4.79
C PRO A 32 -2.63 -12.72 -5.54
N ASP A 33 -2.95 -13.32 -6.69
CA ASP A 33 -1.96 -13.89 -7.59
C ASP A 33 -1.12 -12.75 -8.18
N ALA A 34 0.04 -12.54 -7.59
CA ALA A 34 0.95 -11.50 -8.02
C ALA A 34 1.78 -11.98 -9.23
N PRO A 35 1.78 -11.25 -10.36
CA PRO A 35 2.57 -11.61 -11.52
C PRO A 35 4.07 -11.53 -11.18
N GLU A 36 4.91 -12.23 -11.95
CA GLU A 36 6.37 -12.20 -11.75
C GLU A 36 6.96 -10.80 -11.92
N GLY A 37 6.30 -9.93 -12.71
CA GLY A 37 6.72 -8.57 -12.99
C GLY A 37 6.20 -7.51 -12.01
N ARG A 38 6.28 -6.24 -12.41
CA ARG A 38 5.70 -5.12 -11.66
C ARG A 38 4.19 -5.18 -11.71
N TRP A 39 3.55 -4.93 -10.58
CA TRP A 39 2.11 -4.83 -10.47
C TRP A 39 1.70 -3.72 -9.52
N PHE A 40 0.43 -3.32 -9.59
CA PHE A 40 -0.18 -2.45 -8.61
C PHE A 40 -1.65 -2.80 -8.36
N THR A 41 -2.18 -2.43 -7.20
CA THR A 41 -3.61 -2.47 -6.89
C THR A 41 -4.05 -1.07 -6.48
N ASP A 42 -5.13 -0.56 -7.10
CA ASP A 42 -5.69 0.74 -6.77
C ASP A 42 -6.81 0.63 -5.71
N PHE A 43 -6.60 1.30 -4.57
CA PHE A 43 -7.58 1.42 -3.50
C PHE A 43 -8.35 2.75 -3.59
N GLY A 44 -8.12 3.54 -4.64
CA GLY A 44 -8.74 4.84 -4.90
C GLY A 44 -8.03 5.99 -4.17
N SER A 45 -7.86 5.88 -2.85
CA SER A 45 -7.11 6.87 -2.05
C SER A 45 -5.60 6.69 -2.18
N PHE A 46 -5.15 5.45 -2.33
CA PHE A 46 -3.76 5.07 -2.55
C PHE A 46 -3.67 3.85 -3.47
N LYS A 47 -2.48 3.62 -4.02
CA LYS A 47 -2.15 2.40 -4.77
C LYS A 47 -1.05 1.66 -4.04
N ILE A 48 -1.12 0.33 -4.02
CA ILE A 48 0.00 -0.53 -3.63
C ILE A 48 0.72 -0.92 -4.89
N CYS A 49 2.03 -0.75 -4.95
CA CYS A 49 2.84 -1.24 -6.05
C CYS A 49 3.77 -2.33 -5.53
N GLY A 50 3.91 -3.41 -6.29
CA GLY A 50 4.81 -4.51 -5.98
C GLY A 50 5.52 -5.05 -7.22
N GLU A 51 6.39 -6.03 -6.97
CA GLU A 51 7.11 -6.75 -8.01
C GLU A 51 7.30 -8.20 -7.55
N GLY A 52 6.94 -9.16 -8.39
CA GLY A 52 6.83 -10.57 -7.99
C GLY A 52 5.85 -10.73 -6.82
N ARG A 53 6.15 -11.59 -5.85
CA ARG A 53 5.25 -11.81 -4.70
C ARG A 53 5.24 -10.72 -3.62
N PHE A 54 5.93 -9.60 -3.83
CA PHE A 54 6.22 -8.64 -2.76
C PHE A 54 5.67 -7.24 -3.05
N PRO A 55 4.84 -6.67 -2.14
CA PRO A 55 4.56 -5.24 -2.16
C PRO A 55 5.84 -4.45 -1.84
N LYS A 56 6.09 -3.37 -2.61
CA LYS A 56 7.32 -2.56 -2.54
C LYS A 56 7.06 -1.16 -2.03
N THR A 57 5.99 -0.51 -2.48
CA THR A 57 5.69 0.88 -2.13
C THR A 57 4.20 1.18 -2.15
N PHE A 58 3.83 2.31 -1.54
CA PHE A 58 2.52 2.90 -1.62
C PHE A 58 2.62 4.21 -2.39
N LEU A 59 1.66 4.45 -3.27
CA LEU A 59 1.53 5.70 -4.03
C LEU A 59 0.25 6.40 -3.58
N LEU A 60 0.31 7.71 -3.36
CA LEU A 60 -0.85 8.52 -3.07
C LEU A 60 -1.63 8.84 -4.35
N ASN A 61 -2.89 9.23 -4.20
CA ASN A 61 -3.71 9.69 -5.31
C ASN A 61 -2.98 10.77 -6.15
N GLY A 62 -3.00 10.62 -7.47
CA GLY A 62 -2.28 11.48 -8.43
C GLY A 62 -0.87 11.02 -8.81
N GLN A 63 -0.28 10.04 -8.12
CA GLN A 63 0.98 9.43 -8.54
C GLN A 63 0.72 8.28 -9.53
N ALA A 64 1.45 8.25 -10.63
CA ALA A 64 1.34 7.21 -11.65
C ALA A 64 2.00 5.91 -11.16
N ALA A 65 1.25 4.81 -11.20
CA ALA A 65 1.79 3.47 -10.99
C ALA A 65 2.31 2.88 -12.30
N THR A 66 3.22 1.91 -12.20
CA THR A 66 3.77 1.17 -13.34
C THR A 66 3.66 -0.32 -13.07
N GLY A 67 3.23 -1.08 -14.07
CA GLY A 67 3.02 -2.52 -13.94
C GLY A 67 1.61 -2.93 -14.31
N GLU A 68 1.30 -4.19 -14.09
CA GLU A 68 -0.03 -4.77 -14.29
C GLU A 68 -0.96 -4.45 -13.11
N GLU A 69 -2.22 -4.13 -13.38
CA GLU A 69 -3.21 -3.90 -12.32
C GLU A 69 -3.80 -5.24 -11.86
N ILE A 70 -3.76 -5.51 -10.54
CA ILE A 70 -4.28 -6.75 -9.91
C ILE A 70 -5.29 -6.47 -8.80
#